data_AF-A0A973RLE0-F1
#
_entry.id   AF-A0A973RLE0-F1
#
_cell.length_a   1.000
_cell.length_b   1.000
_cell.length_c   1.000
_cell.angle_alpha   90.00
_cell.angle_beta   90.00
_cell.angle_gamma   90.00
#
_symmetry.space_group_name_H-M   'P 1'
#
loop_
_entity.id
_entity.type
_entity.pdbx_description
1 polymer ?
#
loop_
_entity_poly.entity_id
_entity_poly.type
_entity_poly.pdbx_seq_one_letter_code
_entity_poly.pdbx_strand_id
1 'polypeptide(L)' 'MAKNLGGADRVVRIIAGIVLAVLAYLGVLPGVATIIMAVVAAYLIISGLLGRCIFYKMADVDTSIQEQPYSTTDDRAGF' A
#
# COMPACT_ATOMS: atom_id res chain seq x y z
N MET A 1 -3.82 -6.23 15.54
CA MET A 1 -2.47 -5.73 15.17
C MET A 1 -2.68 -4.59 14.19
N ALA A 2 -2.51 -3.34 14.62
CA ALA A 2 -2.89 -2.15 13.85
C ALA A 2 -2.15 -2.11 12.49
N LYS A 3 -2.90 -2.37 11.42
CA LYS A 3 -2.38 -2.43 10.06
C LYS A 3 -3.24 -1.50 9.21
N ASN A 4 -2.84 -0.23 9.14
CA ASN A 4 -3.57 0.87 8.49
C ASN A 4 -3.58 0.81 6.94
N LEU A 5 -3.28 -0.35 6.35
CA LEU A 5 -3.33 -0.60 4.91
C LEU A 5 -3.94 -1.97 4.69
N GLY A 6 -5.12 -1.99 4.06
CA GLY A 6 -5.69 -3.21 3.51
C GLY A 6 -4.64 -3.90 2.63
N GLY A 7 -4.52 -5.23 2.75
CA GLY A 7 -3.49 -6.00 2.03
C GLY A 7 -3.48 -5.74 0.51
N ALA A 8 -4.61 -5.31 -0.05
CA ALA A 8 -4.76 -4.91 -1.44
C ALA A 8 -3.83 -3.76 -1.88
N ASP A 9 -3.74 -2.63 -1.15
CA ASP A 9 -2.92 -1.49 -1.57
C ASP A 9 -1.42 -1.84 -1.62
N ARG A 10 -0.96 -2.64 -0.65
CA ARG A 10 0.41 -3.19 -0.62
C ARG A 10 0.71 -4.02 -1.87
N VAL A 11 -0.21 -4.91 -2.24
CA VAL A 11 -0.06 -5.79 -3.40
C VAL A 11 -0.04 -4.97 -4.69
N VAL A 12 -0.94 -3.99 -4.82
CA VAL A 12 -1.00 -3.11 -6.00
C VAL A 12 0.31 -2.34 -6.19
N ARG A 13 0.91 -1.77 -5.13
CA ARG A 13 2.18 -1.03 -5.25
C ARG A 13 3.36 -1.92 -5.62
N ILE A 14 3.44 -3.12 -5.05
CA ILE A 14 4.49 -4.09 -5.38
C ILE A 14 4.35 -4.51 -6.84
N ILE A 15 3.13 -4.83 -7.30
CA ILE A 15 2.87 -5.20 -8.70
C ILE A 15 3.22 -4.03 -9.63
N ALA A 16 2.77 -2.82 -9.34
CA ALA A 16 3.07 -1.64 -10.14
C ALA A 16 4.60 -1.38 -10.21
N GLY A 17 5.29 -1.48 -9.07
CA GLY A 17 6.74 -1.34 -9.02
C GLY A 17 7.48 -2.40 -9.85
N ILE A 18 7.03 -3.67 -9.80
CA ILE A 18 7.60 -4.74 -10.62
C ILE A 18 7.37 -4.47 -12.11
N VAL A 19 6.17 -4.07 -12.51
CA VAL A 19 5.86 -3.74 -13.92
C VAL A 19 6.77 -2.61 -14.43
N LEU A 20 6.96 -1.56 -13.65
CA LEU A 20 7.85 -0.45 -14.01
C LEU A 20 9.32 -0.89 -14.06
N ALA A 21 9.77 -1.76 -13.16
CA ALA A 21 11.12 -2.31 -13.18
C ALA A 21 11.37 -3.16 -14.45
N VAL A 22 10.39 -3.98 -14.85
CA VAL A 22 10.47 -4.75 -16.10
C VAL A 22 10.51 -3.82 -17.31
N LEU A 23 9.66 -2.79 -17.36
CA LEU A 23 9.66 -1.80 -18.45
C LEU A 23 11.00 -1.06 -18.56
N ALA A 24 11.60 -0.69 -17.43
CA ALA A 24 12.92 -0.07 -17.41
C ALA A 24 14.02 -1.05 -17.87
N TYR A 25 13.94 -2.32 -17.47
CA TYR A 25 14.89 -3.37 -17.87
C TYR A 25 14.83 -3.68 -19.37
N LEU A 26 13.64 -3.68 -19.96
CA LEU A 26 13.44 -3.87 -21.40
C LEU A 26 14.01 -2.73 -22.25
N GLY A 27 14.48 -1.63 -21.65
CA GLY A 27 15.17 -0.56 -22.35
C GLY A 27 14.30 0.22 -23.33
N VAL A 28 12.97 0.18 -23.15
CA VAL A 28 11.99 0.84 -24.03
C VAL A 28 12.12 2.38 -23.98
N LEU A 29 12.71 2.90 -22.90
CA LEU A 29 12.85 4.32 -22.63
C LEU A 29 14.30 4.80 -22.84
N PRO A 30 14.50 6.07 -23.26
CA PRO A 30 15.84 6.61 -23.50
C PRO A 30 16.55 6.94 -22.18
N GLY A 31 17.81 6.49 -22.03
CA GLY A 31 18.80 6.84 -21.01
C GLY A 31 18.27 7.40 -19.68
N VAL A 32 18.07 8.72 -19.61
CA VAL A 32 17.64 9.43 -18.40
C VAL A 32 16.25 8.99 -17.93
N ALA A 33 15.30 8.75 -18.84
CA ALA A 33 13.95 8.32 -18.51
C ALA A 33 13.95 6.93 -17.85
N THR A 34 14.86 6.04 -18.26
CA THR A 34 15.04 4.71 -17.67
C THR A 34 15.54 4.80 -16.23
N ILE A 35 16.46 5.72 -15.95
CA ILE A 35 16.97 5.96 -14.58
C ILE A 35 15.84 6.46 -13.68
N ILE A 36 15.06 7.45 -14.13
CA ILE A 36 13.92 7.99 -13.37
C ILE A 36 12.92 6.87 -13.07
N MET A 37 12.57 6.07 -14.08
CA MET A 37 11.64 4.95 -13.94
C MET A 37 12.15 3.87 -12.98
N ALA A 38 13.44 3.56 -13.01
CA ALA A 38 14.05 2.61 -12.07
C ALA A 38 13.98 3.12 -10.62
N VAL A 39 14.22 4.42 -10.39
CA VAL A 39 14.10 5.04 -9.06
C VAL A 39 12.65 4.99 -8.57
N VAL A 40 11.68 5.32 -9.42
CA VAL A 40 10.24 5.25 -9.07
C VAL A 40 9.83 3.81 -8.77
N ALA A 41 10.28 2.83 -9.56
CA ALA A 41 10.01 1.42 -9.34
C ALA A 41 10.56 0.95 -7.98
N ALA A 42 11.82 1.28 -7.67
CA ALA A 42 12.44 0.94 -6.39
C ALA A 42 11.68 1.55 -5.20
N TYR A 43 11.27 2.82 -5.31
CA TYR A 43 10.48 3.50 -4.29
C TYR A 43 9.12 2.81 -4.04
N LEU A 44 8.40 2.42 -5.10
CA LEU A 44 7.10 1.75 -4.97
C LEU A 44 7.23 0.36 -4.32
N ILE A 45 8.27 -0.40 -4.68
CA ILE A 45 8.53 -1.71 -4.08
C ILE A 45 8.90 -1.56 -2.60
N ILE A 46 9.85 -0.68 -2.27
CA ILE A 46 10.28 -0.46 -0.88
C ILE A 46 9.12 0.03 -0.01
N SER A 47 8.33 0.99 -0.50
CA SER A 47 7.17 1.51 0.22
C SER A 47 6.06 0.46 0.43
N GLY A 48 5.82 -0.40 -0.56
CA GLY A 48 4.92 -1.55 -0.42
C GLY A 48 5.45 -2.60 0.57
N LEU A 49 6.75 -2.90 0.55
CA LEU A 49 7.36 -3.89 1.43
C LEU A 49 7.31 -3.47 2.90
N LEU A 50 7.59 -2.20 3.20
CA LEU A 50 7.62 -1.67 4.57
C LEU A 50 6.23 -1.63 5.24
N GLY A 51 5.14 -1.85 4.49
CA GLY A 51 3.78 -2.02 5.06
C GLY A 51 3.25 -0.80 5.81
N ARG A 52 3.96 0.34 5.75
CA ARG A 52 3.58 1.63 6.29
C ARG A 52 3.70 2.65 5.16
N CYS A 53 2.57 3.03 4.57
CA CYS A 53 2.54 4.26 3.79
C CYS A 53 2.69 5.42 4.78
N ILE A 54 3.83 6.11 4.76
CA ILE A 54 4.05 7.33 5.56
C ILE A 54 2.91 8.34 5.28
N PHE A 55 2.39 8.36 4.05
CA PHE A 55 1.32 9.25 3.61
C PHE A 55 -0.06 8.93 4.22
N TYR A 56 -0.46 7.66 4.32
CA TYR A 56 -1.75 7.29 4.94
C TYR A 56 -1.72 7.46 6.46
N LYS A 57 -0.55 7.27 7.09
CA LYS A 57 -0.38 7.57 8.51
C LYS A 57 -0.48 9.07 8.82
N MET A 58 -0.24 9.93 7.82
CA MET A 58 -0.46 11.39 7.92
C MET A 58 -1.90 11.79 7.58
N ALA A 59 -2.65 10.95 6.85
CA ALA A 59 -4.02 11.22 6.42
C ALA A 59 -5.11 10.56 7.30
N ASP A 60 -4.74 9.83 8.36
CA ASP A 60 -5.65 9.17 9.32
C ASP A 60 -6.76 8.31 8.68
N VAL A 61 -6.52 7.80 7.47
CA VAL A 61 -7.48 6.96 6.75
C VAL A 61 -7.05 5.51 6.91
N ASP A 62 -7.83 4.77 7.71
CA ASP A 62 -7.69 3.34 7.91
C ASP A 62 -8.62 2.60 6.94
N THR A 63 -8.04 1.83 6.02
CA THR A 63 -8.77 1.02 5.02
C THR A 63 -8.88 -0.44 5.45
N SER A 64 -8.38 -0.80 6.63
CA SER A 64 -8.58 -2.13 7.17
C SER A 64 -10.05 -2.32 7.54
N ILE A 65 -10.64 -3.45 7.14
CA ILE A 65 -11.88 -3.93 7.76
C ILE A 65 -11.51 -4.27 9.19
N GLN A 66 -11.77 -3.33 10.10
CA GLN A 66 -11.69 -3.56 11.54
C GLN A 66 -12.92 -4.39 11.90
N GLU A 67 -12.74 -5.62 12.37
CA GLU A 67 -13.79 -6.31 13.12
C GLU A 67 -14.18 -5.38 14.28
N GLN A 68 -15.37 -4.79 14.22
CA GLN A 68 -15.93 -4.07 15.36
C GLN A 68 -16.06 -5.10 16.49
N PRO A 69 -15.38 -4.91 17.64
CA PRO A 69 -15.58 -5.82 18.76
C PRO A 69 -17.06 -5.80 19.12
N TYR A 70 -17.69 -6.97 19.18
CA TYR A 70 -19.07 -7.14 19.62
C TYR A 70 -19.26 -6.43 20.97
N SER A 71 -19.99 -5.31 20.95
CA SER A 71 -20.28 -4.57 22.16
C SER A 71 -21.45 -5.23 22.87
N THR A 72 -21.19 -5.89 24.00
CA THR A 72 -22.21 -6.52 24.86
C THR A 72 -23.19 -5.51 25.48
N THR A 73 -23.06 -4.22 25.17
CA THR A 73 -24.00 -3.17 25.55
C THR A 73 -25.28 -3.16 24.70
N ASP A 74 -25.26 -3.68 23.47
CA ASP A 74 -26.46 -3.69 22.62
C ASP A 74 -27.50 -4.73 23.08
N ASP A 75 -27.09 -5.80 23.77
CA ASP A 75 -28.01 -6.79 24.36
C ASP A 75 -28.78 -6.27 25.58
N ARG A 76 -28.38 -5.12 26.15
CA ARG A 76 -29.02 -4.54 27.35
C ARG A 76 -30.17 -3.58 27.05
N ALA A 77 -30.43 -3.25 25.78
CA ALA A 77 -31.51 -2.34 25.39
C ALA A 77 -32.88 -3.04 25.21
N GLY A 78 -32.95 -4.34 25.47
CA GLY A 78 -34.17 -5.14 25.37
C GLY A 78 -34.74 -5.54 26.73
N PHE A 79 -35.08 -4.57 27.59
CA PHE A 79 -36.04 -4.72 28.71
C PHE A 79 -36.76 -3.40 28.99
#